data_AF-A0AAD7YPC3-F1
#
_entry.id   AF-A0AAD7YPC3-F1
#
_cell.length_a   1.000
_cell.length_b   1.000
_cell.length_c   1.000
_cell.angle_alpha   90.00
_cell.angle_beta   90.00
_cell.angle_gamma   90.00
#
_symmetry.space_group_name_H-M   'P 1'
#
loop_
_entity.id
_entity.type
_entity.pdbx_description
1 polymer ?
#
loop_
_entity_poly.entity_id
_entity_poly.type
_entity_poly.pdbx_seq_one_letter_code
_entity_poly.pdbx_strand_id
1 'polypeptide(L)'
;MPEHTPAPTPARSLYGFFMYLFSKTMLFMYCIWAITPDSYLHYFNIYYYPQKYWSTAIPIQCLVALTIFAFLIYPSSNLMLTANIDSINTISDPHAHYTCETNETNNNILESCICTDANKCVKYCHVTSQEELEENTVPQLRDLNIRLVCKKLYFNE
;
A
#
# COMPACT_ATOMS: atom_id res chain seq x y z
N MET A 1 0.09 25.47 6.60
CA MET A 1 0.29 24.51 5.48
C MET A 1 -0.18 23.15 5.96
N PRO A 2 -0.90 22.36 5.14
CA PRO A 2 -1.27 21.01 5.55
C PRO A 2 0.01 20.16 5.60
N GLU A 3 0.37 19.66 6.78
CA GLU A 3 1.59 18.85 6.98
C GLU A 3 1.52 17.44 6.36
N HIS A 4 0.34 17.08 5.82
CA HIS A 4 0.04 15.75 5.28
C HIS A 4 0.14 15.65 3.75
N THR A 5 0.59 16.70 3.06
CA THR A 5 0.79 16.61 1.61
C THR A 5 1.96 15.66 1.31
N PRO A 6 1.80 14.64 0.45
CA PRO A 6 2.88 13.73 0.06
C PRO A 6 3.93 14.38 -0.86
N ALA A 7 3.81 15.69 -1.10
CA ALA A 7 4.71 16.45 -1.94
C ALA A 7 6.13 16.48 -1.34
N PRO A 8 7.19 16.34 -2.16
CA PRO A 8 8.56 16.38 -1.70
C PRO A 8 8.91 17.80 -1.24
N THR A 9 8.86 18.04 0.06
CA THR A 9 9.26 19.31 0.67
C THR A 9 10.72 19.24 1.14
N PRO A 10 11.49 20.33 1.04
CA PRO A 10 12.88 20.36 1.50
C PRO A 10 13.00 20.12 3.02
N ALA A 11 11.96 20.44 3.80
CA ALA A 11 11.93 20.13 5.22
C ALA A 11 11.88 18.61 5.48
N ARG A 12 11.15 17.83 4.67
CA ARG A 12 11.07 16.37 4.82
C ARG A 12 12.39 15.66 4.52
N SER A 13 13.16 16.11 3.54
CA SER A 13 14.46 15.50 3.21
C SER A 13 15.50 15.72 4.30
N LEU A 14 15.42 16.85 5.02
CA LEU A 14 16.34 17.19 6.09
C LEU A 14 16.27 16.21 7.26
N TYR A 15 15.08 15.76 7.67
CA TYR A 15 14.93 14.77 8.75
C TYR A 15 15.60 13.44 8.41
N GLY A 16 15.40 12.95 7.18
CA GLY A 16 16.05 11.73 6.71
C GLY A 16 17.57 11.85 6.69
N PHE A 17 18.09 13.00 6.27
CA PHE A 17 19.52 13.28 6.26
C PHE A 17 20.12 13.32 7.68
N PHE A 18 19.46 13.99 8.63
CA PHE A 18 19.90 14.00 10.03
C PHE A 18 19.89 12.60 10.64
N MET A 19 18.81 11.83 10.44
CA MET A 19 18.73 10.44 10.92
C MET A 19 19.82 9.56 10.31
N TYR A 20 20.14 9.75 9.03
CA TYR A 20 21.22 9.03 8.35
C TYR A 20 22.59 9.32 8.97
N LEU A 21 22.93 10.60 9.16
CA LEU A 21 24.19 10.99 9.81
C LEU A 21 24.26 10.46 11.25
N PHE A 22 23.18 10.63 12.02
CA PHE A 22 23.09 10.16 13.39
C PHE A 22 23.23 8.63 13.51
N SER A 23 22.56 7.88 12.64
CA SER A 23 22.68 6.41 12.60
C SER A 23 24.11 5.98 12.27
N LYS A 24 24.78 6.64 11.31
CA LYS A 24 26.18 6.33 10.99
C LYS A 24 27.14 6.64 12.12
N THR A 25 26.99 7.79 12.80
CA THR A 25 27.87 8.15 13.91
C THR A 25 27.69 7.22 15.10
N MET A 26 26.44 6.86 15.43
CA MET A 26 26.14 5.86 16.47
C MET A 26 26.70 4.48 16.14
N LEU A 27 26.56 4.02 14.89
CA LEU A 27 27.13 2.76 14.45
C LEU A 27 28.66 2.74 14.56
N PHE A 28 29.31 3.85 14.20
CA PHE A 28 30.77 3.96 14.30
C PHE A 28 31.25 3.91 15.76
N MET A 29 30.60 4.67 16.66
CA MET A 29 30.89 4.58 18.10
C MET A 29 30.67 3.18 18.65
N TYR A 30 29.58 2.53 18.23
CA TYR A 30 29.27 1.15 18.60
C TYR A 30 30.36 0.18 18.16
N CYS A 31 30.83 0.26 16.92
CA CYS A 31 31.91 -0.58 16.40
C CYS A 31 33.23 -0.35 17.15
N ILE A 32 33.60 0.90 17.44
CA ILE A 32 34.79 1.22 18.24
C ILE A 32 34.68 0.55 19.61
N TRP A 33 33.55 0.76 20.30
CA TRP A 33 33.32 0.15 21.59
C TRP A 33 33.33 -1.38 21.52
N ALA A 34 32.73 -1.98 20.50
CA ALA A 34 32.67 -3.43 20.32
C ALA A 34 34.06 -4.06 20.18
N ILE A 35 34.90 -3.51 19.29
CA ILE A 35 36.19 -4.07 18.89
C ILE A 35 37.29 -3.82 19.94
N THR A 36 37.24 -2.68 20.63
CA THR A 36 38.30 -2.28 21.57
C THR A 36 38.38 -3.23 22.77
N PRO A 37 39.51 -3.88 23.07
CA PRO A 37 39.62 -4.75 24.24
C PRO A 37 39.58 -3.98 25.56
N ASP A 38 39.16 -4.65 26.63
CA ASP A 38 38.93 -4.04 27.95
C ASP A 38 40.20 -3.39 28.54
N SER A 39 41.39 -3.93 28.21
CA SER A 39 42.67 -3.37 28.64
C SER A 39 42.88 -1.91 28.18
N TYR A 40 42.48 -1.58 26.95
CA TYR A 40 42.60 -0.22 26.43
C TYR A 40 41.55 0.70 27.06
N LEU A 41 40.32 0.21 27.28
CA LEU A 41 39.27 0.98 27.95
C LEU A 41 39.67 1.33 29.39
N HIS A 42 40.27 0.40 30.12
CA HIS A 42 40.76 0.63 31.48
C HIS A 42 41.95 1.59 31.52
N TYR A 43 42.81 1.59 30.48
CA TYR A 43 43.88 2.59 30.34
C TYR A 43 43.32 4.02 30.22
N PHE A 44 42.18 4.20 29.54
CA PHE A 44 41.46 5.47 29.48
C PHE A 44 40.58 5.77 30.71
N ASN A 45 40.70 4.96 31.78
CA ASN A 45 39.87 5.04 32.99
C ASN A 45 38.36 4.86 32.76
N ILE A 46 37.96 4.12 31.73
CA ILE A 46 36.57 3.81 31.43
C ILE A 46 36.22 2.45 32.03
N TYR A 47 35.57 2.45 33.20
CA TYR A 47 35.19 1.22 33.92
C TYR A 47 33.69 0.91 33.86
N TYR A 48 32.85 1.87 33.48
CA TYR A 48 31.39 1.74 33.49
C TYR A 48 30.82 1.63 32.08
N TYR A 49 30.94 0.44 31.48
CA TYR A 49 30.30 0.10 30.20
C TYR A 49 29.52 -1.22 30.34
N PRO A 50 28.49 -1.44 29.50
CA PRO A 50 27.75 -2.71 29.53
C PRO A 50 28.66 -3.89 29.19
N GLN A 51 28.30 -5.09 29.66
CA GLN A 51 29.07 -6.29 29.36
C GLN A 51 29.25 -6.49 27.85
N LYS A 52 30.47 -6.88 27.42
CA LYS A 52 30.81 -7.09 26.00
C LYS A 52 29.89 -8.05 25.25
N TYR A 53 29.26 -9.00 25.95
CA TYR A 53 28.23 -9.88 25.40
C TYR A 53 27.12 -9.12 24.65
N TRP A 54 26.74 -7.92 25.13
CA TRP A 54 25.73 -7.09 24.49
C TRP A 54 26.14 -6.61 23.09
N SER A 55 27.44 -6.57 22.80
CA SER A 55 27.94 -6.28 21.44
C SER A 55 27.52 -7.32 20.40
N THR A 56 27.19 -8.54 20.83
CA THR A 56 26.74 -9.61 19.93
C THR A 56 25.24 -9.86 20.08
N ALA A 57 24.71 -9.74 21.31
CA ALA A 57 23.29 -9.95 21.56
C ALA A 57 22.40 -8.92 20.84
N ILE A 58 22.78 -7.63 20.84
CA ILE A 58 21.99 -6.56 20.19
C ILE A 58 21.77 -6.82 18.69
N PRO A 59 22.81 -7.07 17.86
CA PRO A 59 22.61 -7.29 16.43
C PRO A 59 21.81 -8.56 16.16
N ILE A 60 22.03 -9.64 16.92
CA ILE A 60 21.25 -10.88 16.76
C ILE A 60 19.77 -10.62 17.09
N GLN A 61 19.47 -9.94 18.19
CA GLN A 61 18.09 -9.66 18.58
C GLN A 61 17.39 -8.74 17.57
N CYS A 62 18.12 -7.78 16.99
CA CYS A 62 17.60 -6.94 15.91
C CYS A 62 17.24 -7.77 14.66
N LEU A 63 18.10 -8.72 14.25
CA LEU A 63 17.81 -9.62 13.14
C LEU A 63 16.61 -10.53 13.41
N VAL A 64 16.50 -11.08 14.63
CA VAL A 64 15.34 -11.88 15.04
C VAL A 64 14.05 -11.04 15.02
N ALA A 65 14.09 -9.83 15.57
CA ALA A 65 12.93 -8.93 15.54
C ALA A 65 12.54 -8.55 14.10
N LEU A 66 13.52 -8.25 13.23
CA LEU A 66 13.29 -7.92 11.83
C LEU A 66 12.67 -9.09 11.07
N THR A 67 13.18 -10.30 11.25
CA THR A 67 12.64 -11.50 10.58
C THR A 67 11.21 -11.81 11.03
N ILE A 68 10.93 -11.75 12.33
CA ILE A 68 9.57 -11.90 12.86
C ILE A 68 8.66 -10.82 12.28
N PHE A 69 9.11 -9.57 12.24
CA PHE A 69 8.31 -8.47 11.72
C PHE A 69 8.03 -8.63 10.22
N ALA A 70 9.05 -8.91 9.42
CA ALA A 70 8.95 -8.97 7.96
C ALA A 70 8.15 -10.19 7.47
N PHE A 71 8.29 -11.36 8.12
CA PHE A 71 7.66 -12.60 7.65
C PHE A 71 6.36 -12.95 8.36
N LEU A 72 6.18 -12.53 9.61
CA LEU A 72 4.98 -12.87 10.38
C LEU A 72 4.08 -11.66 10.53
N ILE A 73 4.57 -10.60 11.18
CA ILE A 73 3.72 -9.47 11.59
C ILE A 73 3.20 -8.71 10.37
N TYR A 74 4.09 -8.34 9.46
CA TYR A 74 3.72 -7.53 8.30
C TYR A 74 2.73 -8.25 7.37
N PRO A 75 2.95 -9.50 6.91
CA PRO A 75 1.99 -10.20 6.07
C PRO A 75 0.66 -10.47 6.78
N SER A 76 0.70 -10.85 8.07
CA SER A 76 -0.52 -11.10 8.85
C SER A 76 -1.36 -9.83 9.01
N SER A 77 -0.70 -8.69 9.22
CA SER A 77 -1.38 -7.39 9.36
C SER A 77 -2.00 -6.96 8.02
N ASN A 78 -1.28 -7.13 6.91
CA ASN A 78 -1.83 -6.86 5.57
C ASN A 78 -3.03 -7.76 5.27
N LEU A 79 -2.96 -9.05 5.61
CA LEU A 79 -4.07 -9.98 5.40
C LEU A 79 -5.31 -9.59 6.24
N MET A 80 -5.10 -9.15 7.47
CA MET A 80 -6.19 -8.71 8.35
C MET A 80 -6.85 -7.41 7.88
N LEU A 81 -6.11 -6.53 7.19
CA LEU A 81 -6.64 -5.29 6.62
C LEU A 81 -7.27 -5.48 5.24
N THR A 82 -6.99 -6.59 4.56
CA THR A 82 -7.53 -6.90 3.24
C THR A 82 -8.92 -7.54 3.37
N ALA A 83 -9.76 -7.40 2.34
CA ALA A 83 -11.04 -8.09 2.27
C ALA A 83 -10.86 -9.62 2.31
N ASN A 84 -11.90 -10.35 2.74
CA ASN A 84 -11.88 -11.81 2.76
C ASN A 84 -11.57 -12.35 1.34
N ILE A 85 -10.75 -13.41 1.27
CA ILE A 85 -10.31 -14.05 0.02
C ILE A 85 -11.47 -14.46 -0.88
N ASP A 86 -12.62 -14.83 -0.31
CA ASP A 86 -13.81 -15.26 -1.05
C ASP A 86 -14.70 -14.09 -1.51
N SER A 87 -14.37 -12.85 -1.12
CA SER A 87 -15.18 -11.69 -1.46
C SER A 87 -14.87 -11.18 -2.87
N ILE A 88 -15.91 -10.85 -3.64
CA ILE A 88 -15.77 -10.23 -4.96
C ILE A 88 -15.05 -8.87 -4.90
N ASN A 89 -15.05 -8.22 -3.74
CA ASN A 89 -14.37 -6.95 -3.48
C ASN A 89 -12.85 -7.06 -3.55
N THR A 90 -12.30 -8.28 -3.51
CA THR A 90 -10.86 -8.53 -3.75
C THR A 90 -10.49 -8.37 -5.23
N ILE A 91 -11.46 -8.51 -6.14
CA ILE A 91 -11.26 -8.47 -7.59
C ILE A 91 -11.89 -7.21 -8.22
N SER A 92 -13.03 -6.75 -7.69
CA SER A 92 -13.74 -5.57 -8.16
C SER A 92 -13.55 -4.41 -7.20
N ASP A 93 -13.16 -3.26 -7.74
CA ASP A 93 -13.09 -2.02 -6.99
C ASP A 93 -14.42 -1.23 -7.11
N PRO A 94 -14.62 -0.18 -6.29
CA PRO A 94 -15.81 0.67 -6.36
C PRO A 94 -15.91 1.53 -7.63
N HIS A 95 -14.80 1.73 -8.37
CA HIS A 95 -14.79 2.55 -9.59
C HIS A 95 -14.98 1.74 -10.88
N ALA A 96 -15.19 0.43 -10.79
CA ALA A 96 -15.51 -0.42 -11.93
C ALA A 96 -16.87 -0.04 -12.55
N HIS A 97 -16.85 0.22 -13.86
CA HIS A 97 -18.05 0.51 -14.66
C HIS A 97 -18.66 -0.79 -15.19
N TYR A 98 -19.97 -0.99 -15.01
CA TYR A 98 -20.73 -1.99 -15.76
C TYR A 98 -21.32 -1.28 -16.99
N THR A 99 -21.21 -1.89 -18.16
CA THR A 99 -21.82 -1.33 -19.39
C THR A 99 -23.27 -1.79 -19.45
N CYS A 100 -24.21 -0.87 -19.62
CA CYS A 100 -25.60 -1.23 -19.93
C CYS A 100 -25.82 -1.10 -21.44
N GLU A 101 -26.51 -2.09 -22.02
CA GLU A 101 -26.94 -2.06 -23.41
C GLU A 101 -28.32 -1.42 -23.46
N THR A 102 -28.45 -0.34 -24.23
CA THR A 102 -29.73 0.29 -24.52
C THR A 102 -30.41 -0.50 -25.64
N ASN A 103 -31.43 -1.28 -25.33
CA ASN A 103 -32.25 -1.92 -26.36
C ASN A 103 -33.40 -0.97 -26.72
N GLU A 104 -33.31 -0.35 -27.90
CA GLU A 104 -34.40 0.44 -28.47
C GLU A 104 -35.50 -0.48 -29.00
N THR A 105 -36.52 -0.72 -28.19
CA THR A 105 -37.81 -1.23 -28.68
C THR A 105 -38.85 -0.13 -28.60
N ASN A 106 -39.26 0.38 -29.77
CA ASN A 106 -40.37 1.30 -30.05
C ASN A 106 -40.99 1.98 -28.81
N ASN A 107 -40.51 3.20 -28.56
CA ASN A 107 -41.02 4.21 -27.63
C ASN A 107 -40.95 3.93 -26.12
N ASN A 108 -40.27 2.86 -25.67
CA ASN A 108 -39.86 2.75 -24.26
C ASN A 108 -38.39 2.36 -24.19
N ILE A 109 -37.56 3.22 -23.62
CA ILE A 109 -36.15 2.92 -23.32
C ILE A 109 -36.15 1.88 -22.20
N LEU A 110 -35.96 0.60 -22.55
CA LEU A 110 -35.80 -0.46 -21.58
C LEU A 110 -34.30 -0.58 -21.26
N GLU A 111 -33.90 -0.03 -20.11
CA GLU A 111 -32.53 -0.15 -19.60
C GLU A 111 -32.27 -1.58 -19.13
N SER A 112 -31.78 -2.44 -20.03
CA SER A 112 -31.36 -3.79 -19.67
C SER A 112 -29.87 -3.80 -19.32
N CYS A 113 -29.55 -3.68 -18.04
CA CYS A 113 -28.20 -3.96 -17.58
C CYS A 113 -27.99 -5.48 -17.47
N ILE A 114 -26.90 -6.01 -18.05
CA ILE A 114 -26.54 -7.43 -17.96
C ILE A 114 -25.98 -7.69 -16.57
N CYS A 115 -26.87 -7.98 -15.61
CA CYS A 115 -26.49 -8.18 -14.21
C CYS A 115 -27.15 -9.43 -13.65
N THR A 116 -26.45 -10.16 -12.78
CA THR A 116 -27.04 -11.29 -12.05
C THR A 116 -28.13 -10.89 -11.06
N ASP A 117 -28.12 -9.63 -10.61
CA ASP A 117 -29.11 -9.06 -9.69
C ASP A 117 -29.52 -7.67 -10.18
N ALA A 118 -30.70 -7.59 -10.81
CA ALA A 118 -31.20 -6.38 -11.45
C ALA A 118 -31.36 -5.21 -10.46
N ASN A 119 -31.75 -5.49 -9.21
CA ASN A 119 -32.09 -4.46 -8.23
C ASN A 119 -30.86 -3.73 -7.66
N LYS A 120 -29.70 -4.40 -7.60
CA LYS A 120 -28.44 -3.77 -7.18
C LYS A 120 -27.77 -3.01 -8.31
N CYS A 121 -27.94 -3.48 -9.55
CA CYS A 121 -27.22 -2.98 -10.71
C CYS A 121 -27.70 -1.61 -11.19
N VAL A 122 -29.02 -1.39 -11.17
CA VAL A 122 -29.64 -0.12 -11.60
C VAL A 122 -29.09 1.08 -10.82
N LYS A 123 -28.70 0.88 -9.55
CA LYS A 123 -28.18 1.97 -8.70
C LYS A 123 -26.77 2.43 -9.09
N TYR A 124 -26.01 1.57 -9.74
CA TYR A 124 -24.66 1.92 -10.17
C TYR A 124 -24.64 2.39 -11.62
N CYS A 125 -25.72 2.17 -12.39
CA CYS A 125 -25.94 2.53 -13.81
C CYS A 125 -25.64 3.98 -14.16
N HIS A 126 -24.58 4.23 -14.94
CA HIS A 126 -24.22 5.52 -15.47
C HIS A 126 -24.25 5.43 -16.99
N VAL A 127 -25.30 6.00 -17.57
CA VAL A 127 -25.33 6.34 -18.99
C VAL A 127 -24.37 7.51 -19.15
N THR A 128 -23.32 7.36 -19.96
CA THR A 128 -22.50 8.51 -20.34
C THR A 128 -23.38 9.41 -21.22
N SER A 129 -23.88 10.51 -20.65
CA SER A 129 -24.54 11.55 -21.43
C SER A 129 -23.51 12.22 -22.32
N GLN A 130 -23.85 12.48 -23.58
CA GLN A 130 -23.01 13.27 -24.50
C GLN A 130 -22.68 14.67 -23.93
N GLU A 131 -23.46 15.20 -22.99
CA GLU A 131 -23.19 16.50 -22.32
C GLU A 131 -21.98 16.48 -21.37
N GLU A 132 -21.61 15.34 -20.75
CA GLU A 132 -20.41 15.26 -19.90
C GLU A 132 -19.10 15.25 -20.70
N LEU A 133 -19.18 15.07 -22.03
CA LEU A 133 -18.04 15.08 -22.93
C LEU A 133 -17.66 16.50 -23.40
N GLU A 134 -18.50 17.51 -23.15
CA GLU A 134 -18.28 18.89 -23.59
C GLU A 134 -17.44 19.75 -22.62
N GLU A 135 -17.26 19.32 -21.37
CA GLU A 135 -16.25 19.95 -20.51
C GLU A 135 -14.86 19.44 -20.91
N ASN A 136 -13.88 20.34 -21.08
CA ASN A 136 -12.47 20.04 -21.41
C ASN A 136 -11.73 19.31 -20.26
N THR A 137 -12.40 18.39 -19.58
CA THR A 137 -11.85 17.49 -18.59
C THR A 137 -11.64 16.14 -19.27
N VAL A 138 -10.41 15.63 -19.18
CA VAL A 138 -10.18 14.22 -19.52
C VAL A 138 -11.12 13.41 -18.61
N PRO A 139 -12.02 12.57 -19.16
CA PRO A 139 -12.95 11.81 -18.35
C PRO A 139 -12.17 10.96 -17.35
N GLN A 140 -12.70 10.82 -16.14
CA GLN A 140 -12.05 9.97 -15.15
C GLN A 140 -11.91 8.55 -15.71
N LEU A 141 -10.67 8.05 -15.72
CA LEU A 141 -10.38 6.67 -16.09
C LEU A 141 -11.16 5.76 -15.12
N ARG A 142 -12.04 4.93 -15.69
CA ARG A 142 -12.80 3.92 -14.98
C ARG A 142 -12.46 2.56 -15.55
N ASP A 143 -12.32 1.57 -14.67
CA ASP A 143 -12.01 0.21 -15.08
C ASP A 143 -13.26 -0.50 -15.59
N LEU A 144 -13.09 -1.38 -16.59
CA LEU A 144 -14.18 -2.23 -17.06
C LEU A 144 -14.39 -3.39 -16.09
N ASN A 145 -15.64 -3.74 -15.80
CA ASN A 145 -15.91 -4.88 -14.91
C ASN A 145 -15.30 -6.18 -15.47
N ILE A 146 -14.42 -6.81 -14.69
CA ILE A 146 -13.71 -8.04 -15.06
C ILE A 146 -14.64 -9.18 -15.46
N ARG A 147 -15.85 -9.26 -14.88
CA ARG A 147 -16.82 -10.29 -15.22
C ARG A 147 -17.33 -10.14 -16.64
N LEU A 148 -17.51 -8.91 -17.10
CA LEU A 148 -17.92 -8.62 -18.47
C LEU A 148 -16.81 -8.95 -19.46
N VAL A 149 -15.57 -8.58 -19.12
CA VAL A 149 -14.38 -8.94 -19.91
C VAL A 149 -14.25 -10.46 -20.03
N CYS A 150 -14.36 -11.19 -18.92
CA CYS A 150 -14.29 -12.65 -18.91
C CYS A 150 -15.44 -13.29 -19.70
N LYS A 151 -16.66 -12.76 -19.60
CA LYS A 151 -17.79 -13.25 -20.41
C LYS A 151 -17.49 -13.07 -21.90
N LYS A 152 -17.11 -11.86 -22.33
CA LYS A 152 -16.84 -11.55 -23.75
C LYS A 152 -15.67 -12.36 -24.32
N LEU A 153 -14.60 -12.57 -23.56
CA LEU A 153 -13.39 -13.26 -24.03
C LEU A 153 -13.51 -14.79 -24.02
N TYR A 154 -14.16 -15.36 -23.02
CA TYR A 154 -14.16 -16.81 -22.79
C TYR A 154 -15.52 -17.48 -23.04
N PHE A 155 -16.61 -16.72 -22.97
CA PHE A 155 -17.97 -17.20 -23.21
C PHE A 155 -18.55 -16.45 -24.41
N ASN A 156 -18.12 -16.86 -25.62
CA ASN A 156 -18.74 -16.40 -26.87
C ASN A 156 -20.20 -16.86 -26.92
N GLU A 157 -21.11 -15.99 -26.49
CA GLU A 157 -22.50 -15.91 -26.98
C GLU A 157 -22.64 -14.64 -27.82
#